data_AF-A0AA39RIX4-F1
#
_entry.id   AF-A0AA39RIX4-F1
#
_cell.length_a   1.000
_cell.length_b   1.000
_cell.length_c   1.000
_cell.angle_alpha   90.00
_cell.angle_beta   90.00
_cell.angle_gamma   90.00
#
_symmetry.space_group_name_H-M   'P 1'
#
loop_
_entity.id
_entity.type
_entity.pdbx_description
1 polymer ?
#
loop_
_entity_poly.entity_id
_entity_poly.type
_entity_poly.pdbx_seq_one_letter_code
_entity_poly.pdbx_strand_id
1 'polypeptide(L)'
;MDFRHGYDELQWKICTSREPKWRPDAVSKTQRFPHRQHQEILLYFEHKRRRRYIVRATFQYGNLGSDQDTYPKFQLYLDATQWSTVSVLDGLRVYVKEMIIRAPSNSIDVCICCATTGSPFISTLELRPLNLSMYATDFEDNFFLKVAARINFGAPSKDDIRYPDDPYDRIWESDLDKRQNFLVGEAPGTVRISTLKNVDIRTREYPPVKVMQTAVVGTQGILSYRLNLEDFPANARAYAYFAEIQDLGANESRKFKLQQPYNPDYSNAVVNIAENANGSFTLYEPSYMNVTFDFVLSFRFVKTRDSTQGPLLSAIEISKYQKIAAKTERQDVTVLEALCFMSDGSGWTNEGGDPCIPVNWEWVTCSSSTPPRITKIALSGKNIKGEIPSELKNMDALTELWLDGNSLTGPLPDMSNLINLKIVHLENNNLTGSLPSYLGSLSNLQELHIENNSFSGEIPEHF
;
A
#
# COMPACT_ATOMS: atom_id res chain seq x y z
N MET A 1 -13.41 -9.10 34.27
CA MET A 1 -13.58 -10.06 33.17
C MET A 1 -12.33 -9.94 32.30
N ASP A 2 -11.59 -11.03 32.26
CA ASP A 2 -10.23 -11.16 31.76
C ASP A 2 -10.26 -11.25 30.22
N PHE A 3 -9.94 -10.17 29.51
CA PHE A 3 -9.80 -10.19 28.04
C PHE A 3 -8.37 -10.54 27.65
N ARG A 4 -8.03 -11.82 27.75
CA ARG A 4 -6.93 -12.40 26.95
C ARG A 4 -7.45 -12.57 25.52
N HIS A 5 -7.29 -11.55 24.68
CA HIS A 5 -7.45 -11.75 23.24
C HIS A 5 -6.14 -12.26 22.67
N GLY A 6 -6.22 -13.46 22.09
CA GLY A 6 -5.12 -14.14 21.42
C GLY A 6 -4.56 -13.27 20.31
N TYR A 7 -3.25 -13.06 20.39
CA TYR A 7 -2.45 -12.76 19.23
C TYR A 7 -2.56 -13.99 18.32
N ASP A 8 -3.26 -13.88 17.19
CA ASP A 8 -3.06 -14.83 16.09
C ASP A 8 -1.54 -14.79 15.81
N GLU A 9 -0.85 -15.92 15.94
CA GLU A 9 0.59 -16.03 15.66
C GLU A 9 0.83 -15.67 14.19
N LEU A 10 1.16 -14.39 13.94
CA LEU A 10 1.60 -13.93 12.63
C LEU A 10 2.92 -14.61 12.30
N GLN A 11 2.90 -15.54 11.35
CA GLN A 11 4.10 -16.13 10.77
C GLN A 11 4.71 -15.14 9.77
N TRP A 12 5.97 -14.80 9.99
CA TRP A 12 6.75 -13.91 9.14
C TRP A 12 7.78 -14.74 8.36
N LYS A 13 7.80 -14.68 7.02
CA LYS A 13 9.03 -15.00 6.28
C LYS A 13 9.44 -13.80 5.44
N ILE A 14 10.74 -13.56 5.45
CA ILE A 14 11.43 -12.62 4.59
C ILE A 14 11.87 -13.44 3.38
N CYS A 15 11.44 -13.09 2.17
CA CYS A 15 12.06 -13.63 0.97
C CYS A 15 13.36 -12.87 0.70
N THR A 16 14.41 -13.24 1.42
CA THR A 16 15.79 -13.03 1.00
C THR A 16 16.54 -14.33 1.26
N SER A 17 17.41 -14.75 0.33
CA SER A 17 18.30 -15.88 0.53
C SER A 17 18.99 -15.77 1.90
N ARG A 18 18.70 -16.72 2.81
CA ARG A 18 19.10 -16.81 4.23
C ARG A 18 18.19 -16.03 5.20
N GLU A 19 17.47 -16.80 6.02
CA GLU A 19 16.62 -16.33 7.12
C GLU A 19 17.31 -15.29 8.01
N PRO A 20 16.53 -14.35 8.55
CA PRO A 20 16.13 -14.51 9.95
C PRO A 20 14.61 -14.38 10.13
N LYS A 21 14.01 -15.36 10.80
CA LYS A 21 12.62 -15.28 11.29
C LYS A 21 12.42 -14.03 12.16
N TRP A 22 11.40 -13.24 11.84
CA TRP A 22 10.94 -12.14 12.69
C TRP A 22 10.23 -12.73 13.93
N ARG A 23 10.57 -12.27 15.14
CA ARG A 23 9.82 -12.59 16.36
C ARG A 23 8.98 -11.39 16.77
N PRO A 24 7.70 -11.55 17.16
CA PRO A 24 6.80 -10.45 17.52
C PRO A 24 7.26 -9.55 18.68
N ASP A 25 8.21 -10.00 19.51
CA ASP A 25 8.58 -9.32 20.76
C ASP A 25 9.93 -8.57 20.71
N ALA A 26 10.50 -8.31 19.53
CA ALA A 26 11.79 -7.65 19.44
C ALA A 26 11.65 -6.14 19.17
N VAL A 27 11.95 -5.35 20.20
CA VAL A 27 12.32 -3.92 20.13
C VAL A 27 13.14 -3.64 18.87
N SER A 28 12.61 -2.76 18.01
CA SER A 28 13.21 -2.13 16.82
C SER A 28 14.49 -2.80 16.27
N LYS A 29 14.37 -3.80 15.40
CA LYS A 29 15.49 -4.27 14.58
C LYS A 29 15.40 -3.68 13.18
N THR A 30 16.24 -2.69 12.88
CA THR A 30 16.39 -2.14 11.52
C THR A 30 17.10 -3.17 10.64
N GLN A 31 16.46 -3.57 9.54
CA GLN A 31 17.08 -4.44 8.54
C GLN A 31 17.48 -3.63 7.32
N ARG A 32 18.78 -3.60 7.03
CA ARG A 32 19.34 -3.02 5.80
C ARG A 32 19.55 -4.13 4.78
N PHE A 33 19.27 -3.84 3.52
CA PHE A 33 19.41 -4.80 2.43
C PHE A 33 20.53 -4.34 1.50
N PRO A 34 21.44 -5.24 1.08
CA PRO A 34 22.58 -4.85 0.25
C PRO A 34 22.15 -4.19 -1.06
N HIS A 35 22.96 -3.26 -1.56
CA HIS A 35 22.72 -2.60 -2.85
C HIS A 35 22.89 -3.62 -3.99
N ARG A 36 21.81 -4.29 -4.35
CA ARG A 36 21.66 -4.97 -5.64
C ARG A 36 20.47 -4.34 -6.34
N GLN A 37 20.65 -3.98 -7.62
CA GLN A 37 19.53 -3.67 -8.49
C GLN A 37 18.57 -4.85 -8.39
N HIS A 38 17.29 -4.58 -8.09
CA HIS A 38 16.21 -5.58 -7.99
C HIS A 38 16.21 -6.46 -6.73
N GLN A 39 16.71 -5.98 -5.57
CA GLN A 39 16.43 -6.70 -4.33
C GLN A 39 14.99 -6.44 -3.88
N GLU A 40 14.09 -7.37 -4.23
CA GLU A 40 12.74 -7.44 -3.71
C GLU A 40 12.76 -8.09 -2.33
N ILE A 41 12.09 -7.46 -1.37
CA ILE A 41 11.93 -8.01 -0.04
C ILE A 41 10.45 -8.24 0.13
N LEU A 42 10.03 -9.50 0.14
CA LEU A 42 8.66 -9.83 0.47
C LEU A 42 8.51 -10.13 1.95
N LEU A 43 7.53 -9.47 2.54
CA LEU A 43 6.96 -9.78 3.84
C LEU A 43 5.50 -10.15 3.62
N TYR A 44 5.08 -11.32 4.12
CA TYR A 44 3.67 -11.73 4.07
C TYR A 44 3.04 -11.74 5.46
N PHE A 45 1.72 -11.56 5.47
CA PHE A 45 0.91 -11.71 6.66
C PHE A 45 -0.23 -12.68 6.43
N GLU A 46 -0.32 -13.73 7.24
CA GLU A 46 -1.54 -14.52 7.30
C GLU A 46 -2.66 -13.73 7.98
N HIS A 47 -3.83 -13.71 7.36
CA HIS A 47 -4.97 -12.99 7.89
C HIS A 47 -6.30 -13.54 7.36
N LYS A 48 -7.39 -13.06 7.97
CA LYS A 48 -8.74 -13.47 7.55
C LYS A 48 -9.20 -12.59 6.40
N ARG A 49 -9.50 -13.21 5.26
CA ARG A 49 -10.07 -12.54 4.10
C ARG A 49 -11.24 -11.62 4.47
N ARG A 50 -11.36 -10.49 3.77
CA ARG A 50 -12.41 -9.48 3.98
C ARG A 50 -12.40 -8.79 5.35
N ARG A 51 -11.40 -9.01 6.20
CA ARG A 51 -11.16 -8.15 7.36
C ARG A 51 -10.41 -6.89 6.95
N ARG A 52 -10.57 -5.83 7.75
CA ARG A 52 -9.84 -4.58 7.57
C ARG A 52 -8.65 -4.51 8.48
N TYR A 53 -7.58 -3.95 7.95
CA TYR A 53 -6.31 -3.80 8.65
C TYR A 53 -5.70 -2.45 8.34
N ILE A 54 -4.93 -1.94 9.30
CA ILE A 54 -3.88 -0.96 9.04
C ILE A 54 -2.61 -1.76 8.75
N VAL A 55 -2.03 -1.57 7.57
CA VAL A 55 -0.65 -1.95 7.26
C VAL A 55 0.21 -0.71 7.49
N ARG A 56 1.21 -0.82 8.37
CA ARG A 56 2.12 0.29 8.69
C ARG A 56 3.55 -0.14 8.47
N ALA A 57 4.29 0.65 7.69
CA ALA A 57 5.74 0.54 7.53
C ALA A 57 6.41 1.75 8.17
N THR A 58 7.44 1.52 8.99
CA THR A 58 8.25 2.59 9.59
C THR A 58 9.69 2.53 9.11
N PHE A 59 10.29 3.71 8.98
CA PHE A 59 11.65 3.89 8.50
C PHE A 59 12.37 4.89 9.41
N GLN A 60 13.22 4.36 10.29
CA GLN A 60 14.11 5.15 11.13
C GLN A 60 15.55 4.89 10.68
N TYR A 61 16.17 5.92 10.11
CA TYR A 61 17.52 5.79 9.55
C TYR A 61 18.58 5.88 10.65
N GLY A 62 18.97 4.72 11.21
CA GLY A 62 20.07 4.63 12.17
C GLY A 62 21.42 4.70 11.45
N ASN A 63 22.08 5.86 11.44
CA ASN A 63 23.45 5.99 10.94
C ASN A 63 24.43 5.27 11.89
N LEU A 64 25.00 4.15 11.45
CA LEU A 64 25.97 3.34 12.18
C LEU A 64 27.16 3.00 11.27
N GLY A 65 27.86 4.01 10.73
CA GLY A 65 29.07 3.74 9.96
C GLY A 65 29.60 4.93 9.18
N SER A 66 30.92 5.04 9.15
CA SER A 66 31.72 6.20 8.80
C SER A 66 31.89 6.45 7.30
N ASP A 67 30.81 6.47 6.53
CA ASP A 67 30.88 6.90 5.13
C ASP A 67 29.70 7.80 4.78
N GLN A 68 29.95 8.73 3.86
CA GLN A 68 29.01 9.73 3.33
C GLN A 68 27.88 9.07 2.52
N ASP A 69 27.10 8.18 3.15
CA ASP A 69 25.98 7.52 2.51
C ASP A 69 24.90 8.55 2.19
N THR A 70 24.65 8.73 0.89
CA THR A 70 23.51 9.51 0.39
C THR A 70 22.23 8.91 0.97
N TYR A 71 21.34 9.75 1.50
CA TYR A 71 20.09 9.26 2.08
C TYR A 71 19.31 8.39 1.09
N PRO A 72 18.76 7.26 1.57
CA PRO A 72 18.11 6.31 0.69
C PRO A 72 16.78 6.83 0.14
N LYS A 73 16.55 6.53 -1.13
CA LYS A 73 15.29 6.77 -1.83
C LYS A 73 14.92 5.54 -2.65
N PHE A 74 13.75 4.99 -2.40
CA PHE A 74 13.27 3.74 -2.99
C PHE A 74 11.74 3.68 -3.00
N GLN A 75 11.17 2.64 -3.63
CA GLN A 75 9.73 2.46 -3.73
C GLN A 75 9.23 1.35 -2.81
N LEU A 76 8.02 1.55 -2.27
CA LEU A 76 7.30 0.63 -1.41
C LEU A 76 5.99 0.23 -2.09
N TYR A 77 5.72 -1.07 -2.12
CA TYR A 77 4.56 -1.70 -2.73
C TYR A 77 3.82 -2.57 -1.71
N LEU A 78 2.51 -2.66 -1.89
CA LEU A 78 1.63 -3.55 -1.18
C LEU A 78 0.89 -4.38 -2.24
N ASP A 79 1.18 -5.68 -2.31
CA ASP A 79 0.95 -6.51 -3.49
C ASP A 79 1.54 -5.83 -4.75
N ALA A 80 0.81 -5.81 -5.86
CA ALA A 80 1.15 -5.06 -7.07
C ALA A 80 0.93 -3.54 -6.94
N THR A 81 0.34 -3.07 -5.82
CA THR A 81 -0.09 -1.67 -5.69
C THR A 81 1.03 -0.81 -5.13
N GLN A 82 1.46 0.20 -5.89
CA GLN A 82 2.44 1.17 -5.39
C GLN A 82 1.87 1.90 -4.16
N TRP A 83 2.53 1.74 -3.02
CA TRP A 83 2.12 2.31 -1.75
C TRP A 83 2.73 3.71 -1.58
N SER A 84 4.05 3.85 -1.71
CA SER A 84 4.71 5.15 -1.57
C SER A 84 6.10 5.14 -2.19
N THR A 85 6.61 6.32 -2.55
CA THR A 85 8.06 6.54 -2.61
C THR A 85 8.55 6.90 -1.22
N VAL A 86 9.56 6.20 -0.71
CA VAL A 86 10.21 6.52 0.56
C VAL A 86 11.45 7.35 0.25
N SER A 87 11.50 8.57 0.77
CA SER A 87 12.65 9.47 0.62
C SER A 87 13.11 9.92 2.00
N VAL A 88 14.25 9.40 2.45
CA VAL A 88 14.87 9.88 3.70
C VAL A 88 15.58 11.19 3.38
N LEU A 89 15.34 12.20 4.21
CA LEU A 89 15.93 13.54 4.08
C LEU A 89 16.59 13.99 5.39
N ASP A 90 16.24 13.35 6.50
CA ASP A 90 16.76 13.61 7.84
C ASP A 90 16.85 12.27 8.60
N GLY A 91 18.06 11.92 9.06
CA GLY A 91 18.32 10.70 9.81
C GLY A 91 17.71 10.68 11.22
N LEU A 92 17.35 11.83 11.78
CA LEU A 92 16.71 11.92 13.09
C LEU A 92 15.19 11.67 13.03
N ARG A 93 14.60 11.74 11.84
CA ARG A 93 13.16 11.60 11.63
C ARG A 93 12.76 10.15 11.41
N VAL A 94 11.65 9.77 12.03
CA VAL A 94 10.94 8.53 11.70
C VAL A 94 9.94 8.83 10.59
N TYR A 95 10.03 8.10 9.49
CA TYR A 95 9.04 8.15 8.41
C TYR A 95 8.06 7.00 8.59
N VAL A 96 6.78 7.30 8.57
CA VAL A 96 5.71 6.32 8.70
C VAL A 96 4.85 6.35 7.45
N LYS A 97 4.56 5.17 6.89
CA LYS A 97 3.59 5.00 5.80
C LYS A 97 2.49 4.08 6.30
N GLU A 98 1.24 4.49 6.15
CA GLU A 98 0.07 3.71 6.52
C GLU A 98 -0.85 3.50 5.31
N MET A 99 -1.29 2.26 5.13
CA MET A 99 -2.33 1.87 4.19
C MET A 99 -3.43 1.17 4.98
N ILE A 100 -4.67 1.58 4.78
CA ILE A 100 -5.84 0.89 5.33
C ILE A 100 -6.44 0.07 4.22
N ILE A 101 -6.53 -1.23 4.46
CA ILE A 101 -6.93 -2.21 3.45
C ILE A 101 -8.13 -3.00 3.93
N ARG A 102 -8.93 -3.44 2.96
CA ARG A 102 -9.71 -4.66 3.10
C ARG A 102 -8.92 -5.78 2.44
N ALA A 103 -8.50 -6.74 3.26
CA ALA A 103 -7.75 -7.92 2.85
C ALA A 103 -8.30 -8.56 1.55
N PRO A 104 -7.58 -8.45 0.41
CA PRO A 104 -8.05 -9.02 -0.86
C PRO A 104 -7.95 -10.55 -0.87
N SER A 105 -6.97 -11.09 -0.15
CA SER A 105 -6.67 -12.53 -0.06
C SER A 105 -6.45 -12.95 1.40
N ASN A 106 -5.85 -14.12 1.65
CA ASN A 106 -5.43 -14.58 2.98
C ASN A 106 -3.99 -14.17 3.32
N SER A 107 -3.25 -13.67 2.33
CA SER A 107 -1.91 -13.10 2.45
C SER A 107 -1.83 -11.75 1.74
N ILE A 108 -0.85 -10.95 2.13
CA ILE A 108 -0.54 -9.69 1.46
C ILE A 108 0.95 -9.50 1.46
N ASP A 109 1.49 -9.15 0.30
CA ASP A 109 2.92 -9.00 0.12
C ASP A 109 3.30 -7.53 0.31
N VAL A 110 4.34 -7.24 1.08
CA VAL A 110 4.97 -5.91 1.10
C VAL A 110 6.29 -6.03 0.39
N CYS A 111 6.46 -5.29 -0.70
CA CYS A 111 7.68 -5.27 -1.50
C CYS A 111 8.37 -3.90 -1.42
N ILE A 112 9.70 -3.93 -1.32
CA ILE A 112 10.55 -2.74 -1.41
C ILE A 112 11.48 -2.96 -2.59
N CYS A 113 11.58 -1.99 -3.50
CA CYS A 113 12.41 -2.11 -4.70
C CYS A 113 12.97 -0.75 -5.14
N CYS A 114 13.68 -0.80 -6.28
CA CYS A 114 13.81 0.36 -7.15
C CYS A 114 14.52 1.55 -6.46
N ALA A 115 15.59 1.25 -5.72
CA ALA A 115 16.39 2.27 -5.06
C ALA A 115 17.09 3.16 -6.10
N THR A 116 16.86 4.47 -6.00
CA THR A 116 17.56 5.47 -6.81
C THR A 116 18.81 6.00 -6.08
N THR A 117 18.78 6.02 -4.75
CA THR A 117 19.91 6.40 -3.90
C THR A 117 19.93 5.53 -2.65
N GLY A 118 21.12 5.29 -2.10
CA GLY A 118 21.30 4.49 -0.90
C GLY A 118 20.79 3.04 -1.03
N SER A 119 20.70 2.35 0.11
CA SER A 119 20.16 1.01 0.20
C SER A 119 18.74 1.04 0.79
N PRO A 120 17.77 0.29 0.21
CA PRO A 120 16.46 0.15 0.84
C PRO A 120 16.55 -0.48 2.23
N PHE A 121 15.62 -0.11 3.09
CA PHE A 121 15.51 -0.65 4.44
C PHE A 121 14.07 -0.53 4.94
N ILE A 122 13.73 -1.31 5.94
CA ILE A 122 12.50 -1.15 6.73
C ILE A 122 12.84 -1.37 8.20
N SER A 123 12.31 -0.52 9.09
CA SER A 123 12.57 -0.60 10.52
C SER A 123 11.51 -1.45 11.23
N THR A 124 10.24 -1.20 10.96
CA THR A 124 9.14 -2.05 11.43
C THR A 124 8.08 -2.21 10.34
N LEU A 125 7.40 -3.34 10.36
CA LEU A 125 6.20 -3.59 9.59
C LEU A 125 5.12 -4.15 10.51
N GLU A 126 3.95 -3.55 10.52
CA GLU A 126 2.87 -3.88 11.44
C GLU A 126 1.57 -4.11 10.67
N LEU A 127 0.79 -5.09 11.13
CA LEU A 127 -0.56 -5.34 10.66
C LEU A 127 -1.52 -5.26 11.86
N ARG A 128 -2.36 -4.23 11.90
CA ARG A 128 -3.28 -3.97 13.01
C ARG A 128 -4.72 -4.26 12.57
N PRO A 129 -5.44 -5.20 13.22
CA PRO A 129 -6.83 -5.48 12.89
C PRO A 129 -7.73 -4.30 13.28
N LEU A 130 -8.68 -3.97 12.40
CA LEU A 130 -9.70 -2.96 12.64
C LEU A 130 -11.05 -3.61 12.92
N ASN A 131 -11.94 -2.86 13.57
CA ASN A 131 -13.34 -3.25 13.66
C ASN A 131 -14.01 -3.24 12.28
N LEU A 132 -14.98 -4.12 12.07
CA LEU A 132 -15.62 -4.37 10.77
C LEU A 132 -16.39 -3.16 10.21
N SER A 133 -16.74 -2.16 11.01
CA SER A 133 -17.45 -0.96 10.56
C SER A 133 -16.53 0.21 10.20
N MET A 134 -15.31 0.24 10.73
CA MET A 134 -14.35 1.33 10.54
C MET A 134 -13.80 1.32 9.13
N TYR A 135 -13.56 2.52 8.57
CA TYR A 135 -13.01 2.70 7.22
C TYR A 135 -13.78 2.01 6.08
N ALA A 136 -14.98 1.50 6.33
CA ALA A 136 -15.79 0.86 5.32
C ALA A 136 -16.30 1.90 4.29
N THR A 137 -16.04 1.64 3.01
CA THR A 137 -16.44 2.51 1.90
C THR A 137 -16.98 1.69 0.73
N ASP A 138 -17.79 2.29 -0.13
CA ASP A 138 -18.33 1.62 -1.32
C ASP A 138 -17.25 1.32 -2.39
N PHE A 139 -16.04 1.84 -2.20
CA PHE A 139 -14.91 1.72 -3.14
C PHE A 139 -13.84 0.71 -2.70
N GLU A 140 -14.02 0.04 -1.57
CA GLU A 140 -12.99 -0.79 -0.92
C GLU A 140 -12.57 -2.05 -1.69
N ASP A 141 -13.31 -2.42 -2.73
CA ASP A 141 -12.94 -3.50 -3.66
C ASP A 141 -11.96 -3.04 -4.75
N ASN A 142 -11.90 -1.74 -5.02
CA ASN A 142 -11.08 -1.15 -6.08
C ASN A 142 -9.97 -0.25 -5.54
N PHE A 143 -10.06 0.17 -4.27
CA PHE A 143 -9.15 1.14 -3.68
C PHE A 143 -8.78 0.77 -2.24
N PHE A 144 -7.50 0.89 -1.93
CA PHE A 144 -7.02 1.04 -0.57
C PHE A 144 -7.10 2.50 -0.12
N LEU A 145 -6.97 2.75 1.18
CA LEU A 145 -6.92 4.09 1.75
C LEU A 145 -5.52 4.39 2.26
N LYS A 146 -4.77 5.21 1.52
CA LYS A 146 -3.45 5.69 1.94
C LYS A 146 -3.62 6.87 2.89
N VAL A 147 -3.19 6.75 4.14
CA VAL A 147 -3.31 7.83 5.12
C VAL A 147 -2.35 8.95 4.73
N ALA A 148 -2.89 10.16 4.54
CA ALA A 148 -2.13 11.34 4.14
C ALA A 148 -1.91 12.31 5.32
N ALA A 149 -2.88 12.40 6.23
CA ALA A 149 -2.76 13.15 7.48
C ALA A 149 -3.71 12.56 8.52
N ARG A 150 -3.27 12.45 9.77
CA ARG A 150 -4.13 12.19 10.93
C ARG A 150 -3.62 13.03 12.09
N ILE A 151 -4.29 14.14 12.36
CA ILE A 151 -3.77 15.21 13.23
C ILE A 151 -4.70 15.43 14.41
N ASN A 152 -4.12 15.50 15.60
CA ASN A 152 -4.76 15.97 16.83
C ASN A 152 -4.46 17.46 17.04
N PHE A 153 -5.50 18.29 17.06
CA PHE A 153 -5.37 19.72 17.32
C PHE A 153 -5.52 20.04 18.80
N GLY A 154 -4.72 21.00 19.29
CA GLY A 154 -4.72 21.37 20.69
C GLY A 154 -3.99 20.37 21.60
N ALA A 155 -3.20 19.45 21.00
CA ALA A 155 -2.38 18.47 21.70
C ALA A 155 -1.55 19.07 22.88
N PRO A 156 -1.34 18.34 23.99
CA PRO A 156 -0.59 18.87 25.14
C PRO A 156 0.93 18.94 24.90
N SER A 157 1.45 18.07 24.03
CA SER A 157 2.88 17.97 23.68
C SER A 157 3.04 17.62 22.19
N LYS A 158 4.28 17.44 21.74
CA LYS A 158 4.59 16.93 20.40
C LYS A 158 4.43 15.42 20.26
N ASP A 159 4.12 14.72 21.35
CA ASP A 159 3.98 13.27 21.33
C ASP A 159 2.68 12.86 20.63
N ASP A 160 2.75 11.79 19.85
CA ASP A 160 1.59 11.23 19.16
C ASP A 160 0.64 10.55 20.16
N ILE A 161 -0.67 10.67 19.92
CA ILE A 161 -1.66 9.84 20.63
C ILE A 161 -1.84 8.52 19.87
N ARG A 162 -1.61 7.41 20.56
CA ARG A 162 -1.64 6.04 20.02
C ARG A 162 -2.15 5.04 21.07
N TYR A 163 -1.88 3.74 20.92
CA TYR A 163 -2.16 2.78 21.99
C TYR A 163 -1.45 3.18 23.32
N PRO A 164 -2.10 3.07 24.49
CA PRO A 164 -3.41 2.45 24.74
C PRO A 164 -4.62 3.38 24.57
N ASP A 165 -4.42 4.68 24.30
CA ASP A 165 -5.50 5.66 24.18
C ASP A 165 -6.31 5.46 22.89
N ASP A 166 -5.66 5.02 21.80
CA ASP A 166 -6.31 4.47 20.61
C ASP A 166 -6.22 2.93 20.63
N PRO A 167 -7.34 2.20 20.83
CA PRO A 167 -7.33 0.74 20.87
C PRO A 167 -6.88 0.06 19.57
N TYR A 168 -6.95 0.76 18.44
CA TYR A 168 -6.51 0.28 17.13
C TYR A 168 -5.08 0.72 16.80
N ASP A 169 -4.41 1.37 17.76
CA ASP A 169 -3.05 1.88 17.65
C ASP A 169 -2.84 2.84 16.47
N ARG A 170 -3.85 3.60 16.03
CA ARG A 170 -3.63 4.64 15.02
C ARG A 170 -2.70 5.73 15.56
N ILE A 171 -1.86 6.28 14.70
CA ILE A 171 -1.00 7.43 15.04
C ILE A 171 -1.79 8.71 14.78
N TRP A 172 -2.09 9.46 15.85
CA TRP A 172 -2.61 10.83 15.78
C TRP A 172 -1.48 11.82 16.06
N GLU A 173 -0.99 12.45 15.00
CA GLU A 173 0.13 13.38 15.05
C GLU A 173 -0.27 14.68 15.76
N SER A 174 0.61 15.19 16.62
CA SER A 174 0.39 16.47 17.29
C SER A 174 0.45 17.63 16.29
N ASP A 175 -0.49 18.57 16.39
CA ASP A 175 -0.44 19.83 15.65
C ASP A 175 0.74 20.75 16.04
N LEU A 176 1.48 20.40 17.10
CA LEU A 176 2.76 21.05 17.46
C LEU A 176 3.95 20.51 16.66
N ASP A 177 3.83 19.36 16.00
CA ASP A 177 4.86 18.84 15.07
C ASP A 177 4.80 19.55 13.72
N LYS A 178 5.08 20.85 13.73
CA LYS A 178 5.12 21.67 12.52
C LYS A 178 6.36 21.32 11.69
N ARG A 179 6.14 21.07 10.41
CA ARG A 179 7.20 20.75 9.43
C ARG A 179 7.19 21.79 8.33
N GLN A 180 8.26 21.84 7.53
CA GLN A 180 8.32 22.77 6.40
C GLN A 180 7.09 22.57 5.50
N ASN A 181 6.25 23.61 5.39
CA ASN A 181 5.00 23.61 4.64
C ASN A 181 3.91 22.61 5.12
N PHE A 182 3.97 22.15 6.37
CA PHE A 182 2.94 21.31 6.98
C PHE A 182 2.50 21.93 8.31
N LEU A 183 1.20 22.19 8.47
CA LEU A 183 0.60 22.90 9.61
C LEU A 183 1.11 24.35 9.75
N VAL A 184 1.22 25.03 8.61
CA VAL A 184 1.62 26.46 8.53
C VAL A 184 0.41 27.36 8.26
N GLY A 185 0.57 28.68 8.35
CA GLY A 185 -0.52 29.62 8.07
C GLY A 185 -1.62 29.64 9.13
N GLU A 186 -1.26 29.34 10.37
CA GLU A 186 -2.12 29.43 11.54
C GLU A 186 -2.69 30.85 11.68
N ALA A 187 -4.01 30.97 11.82
CA ALA A 187 -4.68 32.25 11.94
C ALA A 187 -4.31 32.96 13.26
N PRO A 188 -4.14 34.30 13.26
CA PRO A 188 -3.98 35.05 14.51
C PRO A 188 -5.15 34.82 15.47
N GLY A 189 -4.84 34.71 16.76
CA GLY A 189 -5.83 34.42 17.79
C GLY A 189 -6.27 32.96 17.87
N THR A 190 -5.54 32.03 17.23
CA THR A 190 -5.70 30.60 17.48
C THR A 190 -5.19 30.27 18.89
N VAL A 191 -6.06 29.71 19.72
CA VAL A 191 -5.76 29.30 21.10
C VAL A 191 -6.04 27.83 21.30
N ARG A 192 -5.29 27.18 22.19
CA ARG A 192 -5.44 25.75 22.50
C ARG A 192 -6.31 25.60 23.73
N ILE A 193 -7.18 24.60 23.71
CA ILE A 193 -8.07 24.28 24.83
C ILE A 193 -8.06 22.77 25.09
N SER A 194 -8.36 22.39 26.32
CA SER A 194 -8.46 21.01 26.74
C SER A 194 -9.52 20.83 27.83
N THR A 195 -9.96 19.59 28.02
CA THR A 195 -10.89 19.22 29.09
C THR A 195 -10.51 17.88 29.72
N LEU A 196 -10.90 17.70 30.99
CA LEU A 196 -10.83 16.40 31.67
C LEU A 196 -12.15 15.63 31.61
N LYS A 197 -13.22 16.28 31.13
CA LYS A 197 -14.53 15.64 30.97
C LYS A 197 -14.46 14.56 29.89
N ASN A 198 -15.20 13.48 30.09
CA ASN A 198 -15.32 12.44 29.08
C ASN A 198 -16.07 12.98 27.86
N VAL A 199 -15.60 12.65 26.66
CA VAL A 199 -16.28 12.99 25.40
C VAL A 199 -16.89 11.71 24.84
N ASP A 200 -18.18 11.76 24.51
CA ASP A 200 -18.88 10.64 23.88
C ASP A 200 -18.45 10.50 22.42
N ILE A 201 -17.72 9.42 22.13
CA ILE A 201 -17.16 9.08 20.82
C ILE A 201 -17.87 7.89 20.16
N ARG A 202 -19.12 7.58 20.54
CA ARG A 202 -19.89 6.44 20.00
C ARG A 202 -20.34 6.66 18.55
N THR A 203 -19.37 6.87 17.66
CA THR A 203 -19.55 7.05 16.22
C THR A 203 -18.88 5.91 15.45
N ARG A 204 -18.84 5.96 14.11
CA ARG A 204 -18.37 4.84 13.28
C ARG A 204 -16.85 4.75 13.19
N GLU A 205 -16.15 5.89 13.16
CA GLU A 205 -14.69 5.98 12.97
C GLU A 205 -13.92 6.10 14.30
N TYR A 206 -14.62 6.24 15.43
CA TYR A 206 -14.12 6.14 16.81
C TYR A 206 -12.77 6.85 17.07
N PRO A 207 -12.59 8.16 16.81
CA PRO A 207 -11.37 8.85 17.26
C PRO A 207 -11.22 8.71 18.79
N PRO A 208 -9.99 8.58 19.33
CA PRO A 208 -9.76 8.41 20.76
C PRO A 208 -10.37 9.54 21.59
N VAL A 209 -10.88 9.21 22.79
CA VAL A 209 -11.38 10.23 23.73
C VAL A 209 -10.33 11.29 23.99
N LYS A 210 -9.05 10.91 24.16
CA LYS A 210 -7.97 11.88 24.38
C LYS A 210 -7.75 12.86 23.23
N VAL A 211 -7.95 12.42 21.98
CA VAL A 211 -7.90 13.31 20.82
C VAL A 211 -9.07 14.29 20.87
N MET A 212 -10.26 13.80 21.23
CA MET A 212 -11.46 14.62 21.32
C MET A 212 -11.53 15.51 22.57
N GLN A 213 -10.63 15.31 23.55
CA GLN A 213 -10.47 16.15 24.74
C GLN A 213 -9.60 17.40 24.51
N THR A 214 -9.01 17.53 23.32
CA THR A 214 -8.23 18.70 22.93
C THR A 214 -8.80 19.35 21.68
N ALA A 215 -8.61 20.67 21.55
CA ALA A 215 -8.98 21.41 20.36
C ALA A 215 -8.20 22.72 20.24
N VAL A 216 -8.26 23.32 19.05
CA VAL A 216 -7.90 24.72 18.80
C VAL A 216 -9.15 25.56 18.55
N VAL A 217 -9.12 26.82 18.98
CA VAL A 217 -10.21 27.79 18.79
C VAL A 217 -9.67 29.06 18.15
N GLY A 218 -10.32 29.50 17.07
CA GLY A 218 -10.02 30.77 16.41
C GLY A 218 -10.75 31.94 17.07
N THR A 219 -10.16 32.55 18.11
CA THR A 219 -10.82 33.59 18.92
C THR A 219 -11.17 34.86 18.13
N GLN A 220 -10.44 35.13 17.04
CA GLN A 220 -10.72 36.24 16.12
C GLN A 220 -11.73 35.86 15.01
N GLY A 221 -12.47 34.77 15.20
CA GLY A 221 -13.52 34.31 14.29
C GLY A 221 -13.02 33.55 13.06
N ILE A 222 -11.73 33.25 12.98
CA ILE A 222 -11.10 32.51 11.88
C ILE A 222 -10.18 31.44 12.47
N LEU A 223 -10.23 30.25 11.89
CA LEU A 223 -9.23 29.20 12.06
C LEU A 223 -8.72 28.84 10.65
N SER A 224 -7.41 28.79 10.45
CA SER A 224 -6.84 28.37 9.16
C SER A 224 -5.54 27.63 9.32
N TYR A 225 -5.31 26.66 8.45
CA TYR A 225 -4.02 26.00 8.30
C TYR A 225 -3.78 25.65 6.83
N ARG A 226 -2.51 25.43 6.52
CA ARG A 226 -2.02 24.93 5.24
C ARG A 226 -1.15 23.69 5.46
N LEU A 227 -1.40 22.67 4.64
CA LEU A 227 -0.77 21.36 4.68
C LEU A 227 -0.30 21.00 3.26
N ASN A 228 0.95 20.59 3.12
CA ASN A 228 1.38 19.87 1.92
C ASN A 228 1.07 18.38 2.09
N LEU A 229 0.23 17.83 1.23
CA LEU A 229 -0.18 16.43 1.23
C LEU A 229 0.65 15.65 0.21
N GLU A 230 1.39 14.64 0.67
CA GLU A 230 2.23 13.79 -0.19
C GLU A 230 1.38 12.99 -1.20
N ASP A 231 1.83 12.91 -2.46
CA ASP A 231 1.17 12.22 -3.58
C ASP A 231 -0.22 12.76 -3.98
N PHE A 232 -0.46 14.05 -3.74
CA PHE A 232 -1.59 14.82 -4.27
C PHE A 232 -1.13 15.70 -5.45
N PRO A 233 -2.02 16.10 -6.39
CA PRO A 233 -3.49 16.03 -6.34
C PRO A 233 -4.05 14.61 -6.44
N ALA A 234 -5.09 14.33 -5.66
CA ALA A 234 -5.73 13.01 -5.63
C ALA A 234 -7.15 13.06 -5.07
N ASN A 235 -7.95 12.07 -5.45
CA ASN A 235 -9.23 11.80 -4.79
C ASN A 235 -8.99 11.20 -3.41
N ALA A 236 -9.72 11.71 -2.43
CA ALA A 236 -9.56 11.39 -1.04
C ALA A 236 -10.92 11.32 -0.32
N ARG A 237 -10.87 10.75 0.87
CA ARG A 237 -11.84 10.98 1.92
C ARG A 237 -11.18 11.82 3.01
N ALA A 238 -11.94 12.72 3.60
CA ALA A 238 -11.49 13.47 4.77
C ALA A 238 -12.59 13.53 5.83
N TYR A 239 -12.16 13.59 7.09
CA TYR A 239 -13.00 13.86 8.24
C TYR A 239 -12.44 15.07 8.97
N ALA A 240 -13.32 15.96 9.38
CA ALA A 240 -13.02 16.95 10.40
C ALA A 240 -13.82 16.56 11.64
N TYR A 241 -13.13 16.40 12.77
CA TYR A 241 -13.73 15.98 14.02
C TYR A 241 -13.86 17.19 14.94
N PHE A 242 -15.04 17.34 15.53
CA PHE A 242 -15.41 18.42 16.41
C PHE A 242 -16.04 17.88 17.68
N ALA A 243 -15.70 18.45 18.83
CA ALA A 243 -16.47 18.28 20.06
C ALA A 243 -16.51 19.62 20.79
N GLU A 244 -17.69 20.04 21.25
CA GLU A 244 -17.77 21.23 22.10
C GLU A 244 -17.32 20.82 23.51
N ILE A 245 -16.06 21.14 23.81
CA ILE A 245 -15.41 20.77 25.07
C ILE A 245 -15.34 21.90 26.09
N GLN A 246 -15.91 23.07 25.76
CA GLN A 246 -16.11 24.17 26.68
C GLN A 246 -17.57 24.20 27.14
N ASP A 247 -17.78 24.56 28.41
CA ASP A 247 -19.13 24.82 28.92
C ASP A 247 -19.59 26.18 28.42
N LEU A 248 -20.42 26.19 27.38
CA LEU A 248 -21.01 27.42 26.84
C LEU A 248 -22.18 27.86 27.72
N GLY A 249 -22.24 29.16 28.03
CA GLY A 249 -23.39 29.76 28.70
C GLY A 249 -24.66 29.76 27.84
N ALA A 250 -25.83 30.00 28.43
CA ALA A 250 -27.12 29.96 27.73
C ALA A 250 -27.22 30.92 26.52
N ASN A 251 -26.46 32.01 26.52
CA ASN A 251 -26.41 33.00 25.43
C ASN A 251 -25.17 32.82 24.53
N GLU A 252 -24.37 31.78 24.77
CA GLU A 252 -23.19 31.51 23.98
C GLU A 252 -23.46 30.42 22.95
N SER A 253 -22.96 30.63 21.74
CA SER A 253 -23.13 29.72 20.63
C SER A 253 -21.84 29.64 19.83
N ARG A 254 -21.58 28.46 19.26
CA ARG A 254 -20.47 28.25 18.34
C ARG A 254 -20.99 27.76 17.00
N LYS A 255 -21.02 28.69 16.04
CA LYS A 255 -21.48 28.44 14.67
C LYS A 255 -20.46 28.94 13.66
N PHE A 256 -20.00 28.07 12.78
CA PHE A 256 -19.00 28.41 11.78
C PHE A 256 -19.19 27.60 10.51
N LYS A 257 -18.52 27.98 9.43
CA LYS A 257 -18.56 27.29 8.15
C LYS A 257 -17.17 27.10 7.56
N LEU A 258 -16.99 26.06 6.76
CA LEU A 258 -15.77 25.83 5.99
C LEU A 258 -15.73 26.80 4.79
N GLN A 259 -14.88 27.82 4.81
CA GLN A 259 -14.74 28.75 3.69
C GLN A 259 -13.76 28.26 2.63
N GLN A 260 -12.72 27.51 3.05
CA GLN A 260 -11.73 26.92 2.16
C GLN A 260 -11.49 25.46 2.55
N PRO A 261 -11.40 24.51 1.60
CA PRO A 261 -11.63 24.71 0.16
C PRO A 261 -13.08 25.13 -0.13
N TYR A 262 -13.27 26.00 -1.13
CA TYR A 262 -14.62 26.46 -1.51
C TYR A 262 -15.28 25.37 -2.34
N ASN A 263 -16.10 24.56 -1.67
CA ASN A 263 -17.00 23.62 -2.31
C ASN A 263 -18.41 23.96 -1.81
N PRO A 264 -19.38 24.29 -2.69
CA PRO A 264 -20.71 24.74 -2.27
C PRO A 264 -21.38 23.83 -1.24
N ASP A 265 -21.27 22.51 -1.39
CA ASP A 265 -21.93 21.54 -0.50
C ASP A 265 -21.37 21.63 0.93
N TYR A 266 -20.05 21.86 1.06
CA TYR A 266 -19.36 21.92 2.35
C TYR A 266 -19.33 23.34 2.92
N SER A 267 -19.21 24.34 2.05
CA SER A 267 -19.06 25.74 2.44
C SER A 267 -20.37 26.41 2.82
N ASN A 268 -21.50 25.88 2.35
CA ASN A 268 -22.82 26.35 2.76
C ASN A 268 -23.29 25.70 4.07
N ALA A 269 -22.75 24.54 4.44
CA ALA A 269 -23.06 23.88 5.69
C ALA A 269 -22.55 24.71 6.89
N VAL A 270 -23.47 25.08 7.77
CA VAL A 270 -23.14 25.69 9.06
C VAL A 270 -22.97 24.57 10.08
N VAL A 271 -21.79 24.52 10.69
CA VAL A 271 -21.49 23.65 11.82
C VAL A 271 -21.90 24.35 13.10
N ASN A 272 -22.88 23.78 13.80
CA ASN A 272 -23.22 24.08 15.18
C ASN A 272 -23.01 22.82 16.01
N ILE A 273 -21.84 22.69 16.64
CA ILE A 273 -21.40 21.42 17.24
C ILE A 273 -22.42 20.89 18.25
N ALA A 274 -22.95 21.74 19.13
CA ALA A 274 -23.89 21.31 20.17
C ALA A 274 -25.23 20.81 19.58
N GLU A 275 -25.74 21.45 18.53
CA GLU A 275 -26.96 21.00 17.85
C GLU A 275 -26.70 19.75 17.00
N ASN A 276 -25.58 19.72 16.26
CA ASN A 276 -25.25 18.61 15.37
C ASN A 276 -24.89 17.32 16.13
N ALA A 277 -24.21 17.44 17.27
CA ALA A 277 -23.82 16.31 18.12
C ALA A 277 -24.89 15.93 19.16
N ASN A 278 -26.00 16.69 19.24
CA ASN A 278 -27.03 16.56 20.28
C ASN A 278 -26.49 16.75 21.72
N GLY A 279 -25.56 17.68 21.90
CA GLY A 279 -25.03 18.09 23.21
C GLY A 279 -23.54 18.44 23.20
N SER A 280 -23.10 19.10 24.27
CA SER A 280 -21.67 19.29 24.55
C SER A 280 -20.99 17.97 24.90
N PHE A 281 -19.67 17.91 24.75
CA PHE A 281 -18.87 16.70 25.01
C PHE A 281 -19.34 15.49 24.21
N THR A 282 -19.89 15.71 23.01
CA THR A 282 -20.26 14.65 22.07
C THR A 282 -19.57 14.92 20.74
N LEU A 283 -19.05 13.87 20.12
CA LEU A 283 -18.36 13.95 18.84
C LEU A 283 -19.33 14.28 17.69
N TYR A 284 -18.93 15.25 16.87
CA TYR A 284 -19.50 15.51 15.55
C TYR A 284 -18.41 15.32 14.48
N GLU A 285 -18.69 14.47 13.49
CA GLU A 285 -17.71 14.02 12.48
C GLU A 285 -18.23 14.19 11.03
N PRO A 286 -18.37 15.41 10.50
CA PRO A 286 -18.69 15.59 9.10
C PRO A 286 -17.63 14.94 8.20
N SER A 287 -18.11 14.09 7.29
CA SER A 287 -17.30 13.37 6.31
C SER A 287 -17.34 14.05 4.95
N TYR A 288 -16.19 14.14 4.31
CA TYR A 288 -15.99 14.65 2.96
C TYR A 288 -15.53 13.48 2.08
N MET A 289 -16.48 12.81 1.44
CA MET A 289 -16.22 11.60 0.66
C MET A 289 -16.02 11.94 -0.81
N ASN A 290 -15.02 11.31 -1.43
CA ASN A 290 -14.72 11.45 -2.86
C ASN A 290 -14.44 12.90 -3.28
N VAL A 291 -13.56 13.57 -2.53
CA VAL A 291 -13.12 14.93 -2.77
C VAL A 291 -11.72 14.95 -3.37
N THR A 292 -11.49 15.79 -4.37
CA THR A 292 -10.15 16.00 -4.91
C THR A 292 -9.46 17.10 -4.10
N PHE A 293 -8.33 16.79 -3.49
CA PHE A 293 -7.45 17.80 -2.90
C PHE A 293 -6.23 18.03 -3.77
N ASP A 294 -5.70 19.24 -3.71
CA ASP A 294 -4.41 19.59 -4.30
C ASP A 294 -3.25 19.18 -3.38
N PHE A 295 -2.03 19.21 -3.93
CA PHE A 295 -0.80 19.05 -3.14
C PHE A 295 -0.76 20.02 -1.95
N VAL A 296 -1.18 21.27 -2.14
CA VAL A 296 -1.26 22.26 -1.06
C VAL A 296 -2.71 22.41 -0.62
N LEU A 297 -3.09 21.73 0.46
CA LEU A 297 -4.39 21.91 1.09
C LEU A 297 -4.34 23.12 2.02
N SER A 298 -5.06 24.18 1.65
CA SER A 298 -5.38 25.27 2.58
C SER A 298 -6.83 25.14 3.01
N PHE A 299 -7.07 25.08 4.32
CA PHE A 299 -8.43 25.07 4.86
C PHE A 299 -8.66 26.22 5.83
N ARG A 300 -9.90 26.71 5.85
CA ARG A 300 -10.31 27.86 6.66
C ARG A 300 -11.73 27.69 7.19
N PHE A 301 -11.89 27.75 8.50
CA PHE A 301 -13.20 27.87 9.14
C PHE A 301 -13.44 29.32 9.54
N VAL A 302 -14.65 29.81 9.28
CA VAL A 302 -15.03 31.21 9.56
C VAL A 302 -16.31 31.24 10.38
N LYS A 303 -16.26 32.03 11.45
CA LYS A 303 -17.38 32.32 12.34
C LYS A 303 -18.56 32.92 11.57
N THR A 304 -19.76 32.43 11.85
CA THR A 304 -21.01 33.01 11.33
C THR A 304 -21.42 34.26 12.12
N ARG A 305 -22.29 35.09 11.54
CA ARG A 305 -22.70 36.37 12.17
C ARG A 305 -23.47 36.19 13.48
N ASP A 306 -24.19 35.08 13.62
CA ASP A 306 -25.02 34.72 14.78
C ASP A 306 -24.29 33.86 15.83
N SER A 307 -22.99 33.59 15.63
CA SER A 307 -22.15 32.92 16.61
C SER A 307 -21.59 33.92 17.62
N THR A 308 -21.48 33.55 18.89
CA THR A 308 -20.72 34.34 19.88
C THR A 308 -19.27 33.88 19.95
N GLN A 309 -19.01 32.59 19.81
CA GLN A 309 -17.69 31.97 19.87
C GLN A 309 -17.07 31.77 18.48
N GLY A 310 -15.74 31.64 18.43
CA GLY A 310 -14.98 31.38 17.20
C GLY A 310 -15.07 29.91 16.74
N PRO A 311 -14.62 29.58 15.52
CA PRO A 311 -14.52 28.19 15.07
C PRO A 311 -13.62 27.35 16.00
N LEU A 312 -13.96 26.07 16.14
CA LEU A 312 -13.22 25.07 16.93
C LEU A 312 -12.87 23.89 16.03
N LEU A 313 -11.70 23.29 16.21
CA LEU A 313 -11.30 22.04 15.53
C LEU A 313 -10.57 21.12 16.50
N SER A 314 -11.01 19.87 16.61
CA SER A 314 -10.38 18.86 17.50
C SER A 314 -9.39 17.98 16.74
N ALA A 315 -9.77 17.47 15.58
CA ALA A 315 -8.90 16.60 14.80
C ALA A 315 -9.27 16.61 13.31
N ILE A 316 -8.34 16.19 12.45
CA ILE A 316 -8.65 15.85 11.06
C ILE A 316 -8.01 14.53 10.68
N GLU A 317 -8.64 13.83 9.74
CA GLU A 317 -8.06 12.66 9.08
C GLU A 317 -8.31 12.73 7.58
N ILE A 318 -7.26 12.52 6.79
CA ILE A 318 -7.31 12.57 5.33
C ILE A 318 -6.69 11.29 4.80
N SER A 319 -7.40 10.59 3.91
CA SER A 319 -6.89 9.39 3.25
C SER A 319 -7.14 9.47 1.74
N LYS A 320 -6.09 9.24 0.96
CA LYS A 320 -6.15 9.12 -0.49
C LYS A 320 -6.73 7.77 -0.89
N TYR A 321 -7.63 7.77 -1.88
CA TYR A 321 -8.05 6.54 -2.54
C TYR A 321 -6.92 6.05 -3.45
N GLN A 322 -6.22 5.00 -3.02
CA GLN A 322 -5.13 4.38 -3.77
C GLN A 322 -5.70 3.21 -4.56
N LYS A 323 -5.79 3.35 -5.89
CA LYS A 323 -6.33 2.30 -6.77
C LYS A 323 -5.50 1.04 -6.62
N ILE A 324 -6.18 -0.10 -6.41
CA ILE A 324 -5.56 -1.42 -6.34
C ILE A 324 -5.09 -1.78 -7.74
N ALA A 325 -3.80 -2.08 -7.88
CA ALA A 325 -3.22 -2.53 -9.14
C ALA A 325 -3.52 -4.01 -9.37
N ALA A 326 -3.69 -4.39 -10.63
CA ALA A 326 -3.85 -5.79 -10.99
C ALA A 326 -2.50 -6.51 -10.87
N LYS A 327 -2.52 -7.70 -10.27
CA LYS A 327 -1.40 -8.65 -10.30
C LYS A 327 -1.24 -9.22 -11.71
N THR A 328 -0.10 -9.86 -11.98
CA THR A 328 0.11 -10.66 -13.19
C THR A 328 -1.01 -11.69 -13.35
N GLU A 329 -1.44 -11.91 -14.59
CA GLU A 329 -2.51 -12.86 -14.88
C GLU A 329 -2.22 -14.24 -14.28
N ARG A 330 -3.22 -14.79 -13.61
CA ARG A 330 -3.06 -15.98 -12.76
C ARG A 330 -2.65 -17.21 -13.55
N GLN A 331 -3.13 -17.31 -14.80
CA GLN A 331 -2.80 -18.42 -15.69
C GLN A 331 -1.30 -18.44 -15.99
N ASP A 332 -0.72 -17.27 -16.27
CA ASP A 332 0.72 -17.16 -16.54
C ASP A 332 1.53 -17.49 -15.28
N VAL A 333 1.14 -16.97 -14.11
CA VAL A 333 1.79 -17.27 -12.82
C VAL A 333 1.80 -18.78 -12.53
N THR A 334 0.69 -19.48 -12.82
CA THR A 334 0.59 -20.93 -12.59
C THR A 334 1.60 -21.71 -13.41
N VAL A 335 1.85 -21.30 -14.67
CA VAL A 335 2.87 -21.92 -15.52
C VAL A 335 4.27 -21.67 -14.98
N LEU A 336 4.55 -20.44 -14.53
CA LEU A 336 5.84 -20.10 -13.94
C LEU A 336 6.12 -20.87 -12.65
N GLU A 337 5.13 -21.02 -11.77
CA GLU A 337 5.23 -21.83 -10.54
C GLU A 337 5.58 -23.29 -10.85
N ALA A 338 4.96 -23.87 -11.88
CA ALA A 338 5.27 -25.23 -12.33
C ALA A 338 6.71 -25.34 -12.84
N LEU A 339 7.15 -24.40 -13.68
CA LEU A 339 8.54 -24.36 -14.20
C LEU A 339 9.57 -24.19 -13.07
N CYS A 340 9.26 -23.39 -12.04
CA CYS A 340 10.12 -23.24 -10.87
C CYS A 340 10.20 -24.56 -10.07
N PHE A 341 9.10 -25.29 -9.92
CA PHE A 341 9.07 -26.57 -9.20
C PHE A 341 9.84 -27.69 -9.91
N MET A 342 10.01 -27.57 -11.23
CA MET A 342 10.77 -28.51 -12.07
C MET A 342 12.30 -28.38 -11.94
N SER A 343 12.79 -27.46 -11.11
CA SER A 343 14.21 -27.26 -10.83
C SER A 343 14.58 -27.73 -9.42
N ASP A 344 15.74 -28.38 -9.26
CA ASP A 344 16.23 -28.95 -7.99
C ASP A 344 16.78 -27.87 -7.02
N GLY A 345 16.04 -26.79 -6.76
CA GLY A 345 16.39 -25.78 -5.73
C GLY A 345 17.47 -24.76 -6.13
N SER A 346 17.47 -24.36 -7.40
CA SER A 346 18.38 -23.35 -7.95
C SER A 346 18.11 -21.93 -7.44
N GLY A 347 19.14 -21.09 -7.39
CA GLY A 347 19.04 -19.70 -6.93
C GLY A 347 18.00 -18.84 -7.65
N TRP A 348 17.76 -19.09 -8.94
CA TRP A 348 16.86 -18.33 -9.81
C TRP A 348 15.36 -18.56 -9.52
N THR A 349 15.00 -19.66 -8.84
CA THR A 349 13.61 -19.94 -8.43
C THR A 349 13.17 -19.17 -7.20
N ASN A 350 14.08 -18.41 -6.58
CA ASN A 350 13.81 -17.67 -5.33
C ASN A 350 13.34 -16.23 -5.56
N GLU A 351 13.02 -15.85 -6.80
CA GLU A 351 12.36 -14.59 -7.10
C GLU A 351 10.92 -14.71 -6.55
N GLY A 352 10.70 -14.11 -5.38
CA GLY A 352 9.39 -14.12 -4.73
C GLY A 352 8.48 -13.03 -5.30
N GLY A 353 7.19 -13.07 -4.95
CA GLY A 353 6.25 -12.02 -5.31
C GLY A 353 5.66 -12.15 -6.70
N ASP A 354 5.23 -11.01 -7.25
CA ASP A 354 4.55 -10.96 -8.54
C ASP A 354 5.59 -10.87 -9.67
N PRO A 355 5.54 -11.74 -10.70
CA PRO A 355 6.61 -11.87 -11.70
C PRO A 355 6.78 -10.68 -12.64
N CYS A 356 5.83 -9.72 -12.64
CA CYS A 356 5.90 -8.51 -13.46
C CYS A 356 5.99 -7.22 -12.64
N ILE A 357 5.61 -7.25 -11.37
CA ILE A 357 5.41 -6.03 -10.56
C ILE A 357 6.06 -6.21 -9.18
N PRO A 358 6.85 -5.24 -8.70
CA PRO A 358 7.14 -3.94 -9.32
C PRO A 358 8.23 -3.99 -10.40
N VAL A 359 8.98 -5.09 -10.45
CA VAL A 359 10.02 -5.35 -11.43
C VAL A 359 9.74 -6.73 -12.01
N ASN A 360 9.96 -6.90 -13.31
CA ASN A 360 9.93 -8.23 -13.90
C ASN A 360 11.00 -9.12 -13.25
N TRP A 361 10.68 -10.39 -13.07
CA TRP A 361 11.71 -11.38 -12.77
C TRP A 361 12.81 -11.38 -13.83
N GLU A 362 14.04 -11.70 -13.45
CA GLU A 362 15.22 -11.56 -14.34
C GLU A 362 15.08 -12.36 -15.65
N TRP A 363 14.34 -13.46 -15.61
CA TRP A 363 14.13 -14.40 -16.71
C TRP A 363 12.76 -14.25 -17.37
N VAL A 364 12.02 -13.18 -17.05
CA VAL A 364 10.67 -12.92 -17.56
C VAL A 364 10.60 -11.56 -18.23
N THR A 365 9.83 -11.45 -19.31
CA THR A 365 9.37 -10.14 -19.81
C THR A 365 7.86 -10.08 -19.80
N CYS A 366 7.33 -8.94 -19.35
CA CYS A 366 5.90 -8.70 -19.24
C CYS A 366 5.43 -7.59 -20.17
N SER A 367 4.19 -7.71 -20.62
CA SER A 367 3.48 -6.66 -21.34
C SER A 367 3.05 -5.52 -20.41
N SER A 368 2.80 -4.35 -20.97
CA SER A 368 2.22 -3.19 -20.27
C SER A 368 0.69 -3.24 -20.15
N SER A 369 0.09 -4.40 -20.43
CA SER A 369 -1.36 -4.60 -20.31
C SER A 369 -1.81 -4.66 -18.83
N THR A 370 -3.12 -4.57 -18.58
CA THR A 370 -3.69 -4.67 -17.23
C THR A 370 -4.82 -5.70 -17.24
N PRO A 371 -4.65 -6.87 -16.59
CA PRO A 371 -3.46 -7.33 -15.85
C PRO A 371 -2.23 -7.51 -16.75
N PRO A 372 -0.99 -7.38 -16.23
CA PRO A 372 0.21 -7.75 -16.97
C PRO A 372 0.18 -9.22 -17.40
N ARG A 373 0.66 -9.47 -18.61
CA ARG A 373 0.80 -10.80 -19.20
C ARG A 373 2.26 -11.08 -19.54
N ILE A 374 2.70 -12.33 -19.39
CA ILE A 374 4.06 -12.77 -19.74
C ILE A 374 4.20 -12.86 -21.26
N THR A 375 5.21 -12.18 -21.81
CA THR A 375 5.53 -12.20 -23.25
C THR A 375 6.80 -12.98 -23.54
N LYS A 376 7.71 -13.12 -22.57
CA LYS A 376 8.95 -13.90 -22.72
C LYS A 376 9.27 -14.71 -21.48
N ILE A 377 9.69 -15.95 -21.69
CA ILE A 377 10.28 -16.83 -20.66
C ILE A 377 11.68 -17.22 -21.12
N ALA A 378 12.71 -16.89 -20.31
CA ALA A 378 14.12 -17.07 -20.63
C ALA A 378 14.82 -18.01 -19.61
N LEU A 379 14.62 -19.32 -19.77
CA LEU A 379 15.10 -20.35 -18.85
C LEU A 379 16.10 -21.32 -19.51
N SER A 380 16.88 -20.85 -20.48
CA SER A 380 17.97 -21.60 -21.09
C SER A 380 19.00 -22.06 -20.05
N GLY A 381 19.38 -23.35 -20.07
CA GLY A 381 20.44 -23.88 -19.20
C GLY A 381 20.13 -23.87 -17.70
N LYS A 382 18.85 -23.90 -17.32
CA LYS A 382 18.41 -23.78 -15.91
C LYS A 382 18.23 -25.10 -15.17
N ASN A 383 18.65 -26.23 -15.77
CA ASN A 383 18.56 -27.58 -15.24
C ASN A 383 17.11 -27.99 -14.89
N ILE A 384 16.16 -27.55 -15.71
CA ILE A 384 14.74 -27.86 -15.58
C ILE A 384 14.50 -29.30 -16.08
N LYS A 385 13.70 -30.08 -15.36
CA LYS A 385 13.40 -31.50 -15.64
C LYS A 385 11.91 -31.76 -15.73
N GLY A 386 11.52 -32.87 -16.37
CA GLY A 386 10.12 -33.28 -16.50
C GLY A 386 9.49 -32.79 -17.80
N GLU A 387 8.16 -32.76 -17.86
CA GLU A 387 7.41 -32.36 -19.06
C GLU A 387 7.10 -30.87 -19.06
N ILE A 388 7.08 -30.23 -20.23
CA ILE A 388 6.65 -28.84 -20.36
C ILE A 388 5.16 -28.75 -19.93
N PRO A 389 4.77 -27.86 -18.99
CA PRO A 389 3.40 -27.78 -18.48
C PRO A 389 2.37 -27.59 -19.59
N SER A 390 1.30 -28.40 -19.58
CA SER A 390 0.24 -28.34 -20.59
C SER A 390 -0.55 -27.02 -20.58
N GLU A 391 -0.52 -26.35 -19.43
CA GLU A 391 -1.13 -25.05 -19.17
C GLU A 391 -0.44 -23.92 -19.94
N LEU A 392 0.76 -24.14 -20.49
CA LEU A 392 1.47 -23.22 -21.37
C LEU A 392 0.57 -22.73 -22.51
N LYS A 393 -0.36 -23.56 -22.99
CA LYS A 393 -1.36 -23.23 -24.02
C LYS A 393 -2.25 -22.03 -23.70
N ASN A 394 -2.34 -21.65 -22.44
CA ASN A 394 -3.16 -20.52 -21.98
C ASN A 394 -2.39 -19.18 -21.99
N MET A 395 -1.08 -19.19 -22.25
CA MET A 395 -0.24 -17.99 -22.28
C MET A 395 -0.31 -17.29 -23.65
N ASP A 396 -1.51 -16.93 -24.11
CA ASP A 396 -1.78 -16.35 -25.44
C ASP A 396 -1.00 -15.05 -25.76
N ALA A 397 -0.45 -14.37 -24.77
CA ALA A 397 0.43 -13.21 -24.93
C ALA A 397 1.92 -13.57 -25.16
N LEU A 398 2.30 -14.85 -25.03
CA LEU A 398 3.68 -15.31 -25.14
C LEU A 398 4.20 -15.12 -26.56
N THR A 399 5.32 -14.41 -26.70
CA THR A 399 6.01 -14.17 -27.97
C THR A 399 7.32 -14.93 -28.07
N GLU A 400 7.96 -15.23 -26.94
CA GLU A 400 9.26 -15.86 -26.90
C GLU A 400 9.35 -16.92 -25.79
N LEU A 401 9.76 -18.13 -26.14
CA LEU A 401 9.95 -19.24 -25.21
C LEU A 401 11.34 -19.84 -25.37
N TRP A 402 12.17 -19.71 -24.33
CA TRP A 402 13.54 -20.21 -24.33
C TRP A 402 13.70 -21.21 -23.19
N LEU A 403 13.71 -22.50 -23.55
CA LEU A 403 13.89 -23.62 -22.62
C LEU A 403 15.03 -24.56 -23.08
N ASP A 404 15.90 -24.11 -23.97
CA ASP A 404 17.04 -24.87 -24.49
C ASP A 404 18.06 -25.24 -23.40
N GLY A 405 18.82 -26.32 -23.64
CA GLY A 405 19.89 -26.75 -22.73
C GLY A 405 19.40 -27.20 -21.35
N ASN A 406 18.18 -27.74 -21.26
CA ASN A 406 17.60 -28.30 -20.04
C ASN A 406 17.55 -29.85 -20.14
N SER A 407 16.81 -30.49 -19.23
CA SER A 407 16.57 -31.93 -19.23
C SER A 407 15.07 -32.24 -19.34
N LEU A 408 14.38 -31.46 -20.19
CA LEU A 408 12.95 -31.62 -20.44
C LEU A 408 12.69 -32.92 -21.22
N THR A 409 11.56 -33.57 -20.93
CA THR A 409 11.14 -34.87 -21.45
C THR A 409 9.69 -34.83 -21.91
N GLY A 410 9.19 -35.92 -22.50
CA GLY A 410 7.80 -36.02 -22.97
C GLY A 410 7.57 -35.30 -24.30
N PRO A 411 6.31 -35.25 -24.78
CA PRO A 411 5.94 -34.59 -26.02
C PRO A 411 5.85 -33.06 -25.86
N LEU A 412 5.82 -32.34 -26.99
CA LEU A 412 5.43 -30.92 -26.98
C LEU A 412 3.98 -30.78 -26.50
N PRO A 413 3.68 -29.91 -25.52
CA PRO A 413 2.31 -29.61 -25.14
C PRO A 413 1.62 -28.85 -26.27
N ASP A 414 0.30 -28.91 -26.31
CA ASP A 414 -0.50 -28.12 -27.26
C ASP A 414 -0.16 -26.63 -27.12
N MET A 415 0.29 -26.02 -28.21
CA MET A 415 0.61 -24.59 -28.28
C MET A 415 -0.19 -23.89 -29.39
N SER A 416 -1.25 -24.52 -29.89
CA SER A 416 -2.05 -24.02 -31.01
C SER A 416 -2.67 -22.63 -30.76
N ASN A 417 -2.94 -22.29 -29.50
CA ASN A 417 -3.47 -20.98 -29.11
C ASN A 417 -2.41 -19.89 -28.93
N LEU A 418 -1.11 -20.22 -29.01
CA LEU A 418 -0.02 -19.26 -28.84
C LEU A 418 0.25 -18.51 -30.14
N ILE A 419 -0.78 -17.86 -30.68
CA ILE A 419 -0.76 -17.22 -32.00
C ILE A 419 0.25 -16.08 -32.12
N ASN A 420 0.72 -15.55 -30.98
CA ASN A 420 1.70 -14.46 -30.91
C ASN A 420 3.15 -14.96 -30.83
N LEU A 421 3.37 -16.28 -30.74
CA LEU A 421 4.68 -16.88 -30.58
C LEU A 421 5.53 -16.64 -31.83
N LYS A 422 6.75 -16.14 -31.62
CA LYS A 422 7.71 -15.78 -32.67
C LYS A 422 8.98 -16.61 -32.59
N ILE A 423 9.45 -16.86 -31.37
CA ILE A 423 10.74 -17.51 -31.12
C ILE A 423 10.53 -18.64 -30.12
N VAL A 424 10.95 -19.85 -30.51
CA VAL A 424 10.89 -21.05 -29.68
C VAL A 424 12.24 -21.74 -29.71
N HIS A 425 12.92 -21.78 -28.56
CA HIS A 425 14.17 -22.49 -28.34
C HIS A 425 13.93 -23.66 -27.38
N LEU A 426 14.02 -24.87 -27.91
CA LEU A 426 13.84 -26.14 -27.19
C LEU A 426 15.00 -27.11 -27.46
N GLU A 427 16.02 -26.69 -28.20
CA GLU A 427 17.17 -27.48 -28.56
C GLU A 427 17.95 -27.97 -27.33
N ASN A 428 18.68 -29.08 -27.48
CA ASN A 428 19.47 -29.69 -26.41
C ASN A 428 18.62 -30.08 -25.18
N ASN A 429 17.55 -30.85 -25.42
CA ASN A 429 16.69 -31.44 -24.40
C ASN A 429 16.45 -32.94 -24.72
N ASN A 430 15.59 -33.61 -23.94
CA ASN A 430 15.22 -35.01 -24.13
C ASN A 430 13.75 -35.15 -24.56
N LEU A 431 13.20 -34.18 -25.31
CA LEU A 431 11.81 -34.19 -25.76
C LEU A 431 11.59 -35.30 -26.80
N THR A 432 10.38 -35.87 -26.80
CA THR A 432 10.00 -37.05 -27.60
C THR A 432 8.68 -36.80 -28.33
N GLY A 433 8.14 -37.81 -29.02
CA GLY A 433 6.85 -37.71 -29.71
C GLY A 433 6.95 -37.15 -31.12
N SER A 434 5.80 -37.02 -31.80
CA SER A 434 5.73 -36.48 -33.15
C SER A 434 5.68 -34.95 -33.14
N LEU A 435 6.30 -34.29 -34.13
CA LEU A 435 6.11 -32.85 -34.34
C LEU A 435 4.63 -32.54 -34.65
N PRO A 436 3.94 -31.73 -33.83
CA PRO A 436 2.52 -31.45 -34.06
C PRO A 436 2.28 -30.59 -35.30
N SER A 437 1.24 -30.93 -36.09
CA SER A 437 0.90 -30.19 -37.31
C SER A 437 0.47 -28.75 -37.07
N TYR A 438 -0.02 -28.41 -35.87
CA TYR A 438 -0.40 -27.04 -35.53
C TYR A 438 0.80 -26.08 -35.52
N LEU A 439 2.06 -26.56 -35.45
CA LEU A 439 3.22 -25.68 -35.54
C LEU A 439 3.22 -24.89 -36.85
N GLY A 440 2.71 -25.49 -37.92
CA GLY A 440 2.50 -24.82 -39.21
C GLY A 440 1.36 -23.81 -39.27
N SER A 441 0.52 -23.76 -38.23
CA SER A 441 -0.58 -22.78 -38.10
C SER A 441 -0.21 -21.56 -37.27
N LEU A 442 0.97 -21.54 -36.64
CA LEU A 442 1.48 -20.42 -35.85
C LEU A 442 2.05 -19.35 -36.79
N SER A 443 1.17 -18.53 -37.39
CA SER A 443 1.52 -17.58 -38.46
C SER A 443 2.55 -16.51 -38.11
N ASN A 444 2.87 -16.32 -36.82
CA ASN A 444 3.88 -15.37 -36.36
C ASN A 444 5.21 -16.03 -36.01
N LEU A 445 5.32 -17.36 -36.08
CA LEU A 445 6.53 -18.09 -35.74
C LEU A 445 7.62 -17.80 -36.78
N GLN A 446 8.78 -17.37 -36.30
CA GLN A 446 9.93 -16.96 -37.10
C GLN A 446 11.12 -17.89 -36.87
N GLU A 447 11.30 -18.33 -35.62
CA GLU A 447 12.41 -19.15 -35.19
C GLU A 447 11.88 -20.35 -34.38
N LEU A 448 12.23 -21.56 -34.82
CA LEU A 448 11.93 -22.81 -34.14
C LEU A 448 13.19 -23.67 -34.08
N HIS A 449 13.83 -23.69 -32.92
CA HIS A 449 15.00 -24.51 -32.61
C HIS A 449 14.57 -25.71 -31.77
N ILE A 450 14.74 -26.91 -32.34
CA ILE A 450 14.28 -28.18 -31.76
C ILE A 450 15.30 -29.30 -31.92
N GLU A 451 16.46 -29.00 -32.50
CA GLU A 451 17.57 -29.93 -32.72
C GLU A 451 18.09 -30.52 -31.41
N ASN A 452 18.78 -31.65 -31.50
CA ASN A 452 19.28 -32.38 -30.32
C ASN A 452 18.17 -32.72 -29.31
N ASN A 453 17.06 -33.24 -29.84
CA ASN A 453 15.98 -33.91 -29.11
C ASN A 453 15.71 -35.29 -29.73
N SER A 454 14.71 -36.01 -29.23
CA SER A 454 14.27 -37.33 -29.73
C SER A 454 12.90 -37.27 -30.43
N PHE A 455 12.64 -36.18 -31.17
CA PHE A 455 11.41 -36.04 -31.97
C PHE A 455 11.35 -37.06 -33.12
N SER A 456 10.12 -37.39 -33.52
CA SER A 456 9.80 -38.32 -34.61
C SER A 456 8.72 -37.74 -35.52
N GLY A 457 8.35 -38.47 -36.58
CA GLY A 457 7.31 -38.04 -37.53
C GLY A 457 7.82 -37.12 -38.64
N GLU A 458 6.90 -36.49 -39.34
CA GLU A 458 7.17 -35.63 -40.50
C GLU A 458 7.23 -34.16 -40.09
N ILE A 459 8.00 -33.38 -40.85
CA ILE A 459 8.01 -31.91 -40.75
C ILE A 459 6.67 -31.41 -41.32
N PRO A 460 5.91 -30.57 -40.60
CA PRO A 460 4.66 -30.00 -41.12
C PRO A 460 4.82 -29.37 -42.51
N GLU A 461 3.89 -29.64 -43.43
CA GLU A 461 3.95 -29.16 -44.83
C GLU A 461 3.82 -27.62 -44.96
N HIS A 462 3.41 -26.94 -43.90
CA HIS A 462 3.27 -25.49 -43.85
C HIS A 462 4.07 -24.97 -42.66
N PHE A 463 4.91 -23.96 -42.89
CA PHE A 463 5.60 -23.15 -41.88
C PHE A 463 5.43 -21.68 -42.25
#